data_AF-A0AA87K6S1-F1
#
_entry.id   AF-A0AA87K6S1-F1
#
_cell.length_a   1.000
_cell.length_b   1.000
_cell.length_c   1.000
_cell.angle_alpha   90.00
_cell.angle_beta   90.00
_cell.angle_gamma   90.00
#
_symmetry.space_group_name_H-M   'P 1'
#
loop_
_entity.id
_entity.type
_entity.pdbx_description
1 polymer ?
#
loop_
_entity_poly.entity_id
_entity_poly.type
_entity_poly.pdbx_seq_one_letter_code
_entity_poly.pdbx_strand_id
1 'polypeptide(L)'
;MNFKQIVDSENRRLRNEVTQDEKNRLLANGKTYIFFQELMTEIQSLLDKDETVQGYLPLSTSGNLAISNQGIAGLSYARTERAKQYVVQFNDTRSNRLFVFSEKRILFLVIIDFLDDQTYFSYPYSSIPAFSLKTRKLNRFEKPEDEEIMFWAYFDFQSDSHIFSDVLTKKDYQLFQHFHDTIPALKKIPITEKIHRKNPLDYIISNWHFNYRLMIFVNLLLILLAIGLVLGIVFGIGIFKDWYYRDLIGFVDQRSFFVR
;
A
#
# COMPACT_ATOMS: atom_id res chain seq x y z
N MET A 1 16.98 -28.10 -38.88
CA MET A 1 17.68 -26.92 -38.30
C MET A 1 17.67 -27.08 -36.78
N ASN A 2 18.83 -27.06 -36.12
CA ASN A 2 18.96 -27.17 -34.67
C ASN A 2 18.60 -25.82 -34.00
N PHE A 3 17.95 -25.83 -32.84
CA PHE A 3 17.66 -24.63 -32.03
C PHE A 3 18.88 -23.72 -31.87
N LYS A 4 20.08 -24.29 -31.66
CA LYS A 4 21.34 -23.55 -31.58
C LYS A 4 21.64 -22.76 -32.86
N GLN A 5 21.37 -23.35 -34.03
CA GLN A 5 21.61 -22.71 -35.32
C GLN A 5 20.62 -21.55 -35.58
N ILE A 6 19.37 -21.70 -35.11
CA ILE A 6 18.34 -20.65 -35.21
C ILE A 6 18.70 -19.48 -34.29
N VAL A 7 19.11 -19.76 -33.05
CA VAL A 7 19.56 -18.73 -32.11
C VAL A 7 20.81 -18.03 -32.63
N ASP A 8 21.76 -18.76 -33.21
CA ASP A 8 23.00 -18.20 -33.78
C ASP A 8 22.78 -17.39 -35.06
N SER A 9 21.77 -17.72 -35.88
CA SER A 9 21.40 -16.92 -37.05
C SER A 9 20.69 -15.64 -36.63
N GLU A 10 19.80 -15.73 -35.65
CA GLU A 10 19.02 -14.58 -35.19
C GLU A 10 19.87 -13.59 -34.38
N ASN A 11 20.79 -14.10 -33.55
CA ASN A 11 21.79 -13.27 -32.88
C ASN A 11 22.74 -12.58 -33.87
N ARG A 12 23.05 -13.21 -35.01
CA ARG A 12 23.87 -12.58 -36.06
C ARG A 12 23.13 -11.47 -36.79
N ARG A 13 21.84 -11.66 -37.08
CA ARG A 13 20.97 -10.62 -37.65
C ARG A 13 20.88 -9.41 -36.72
N LEU A 14 20.56 -9.65 -35.45
CA LEU A 14 20.43 -8.60 -34.43
C LEU A 14 21.76 -7.90 -34.09
N ARG A 15 22.92 -8.55 -34.32
CA ARG A 15 24.22 -7.92 -34.06
C ARG A 15 24.51 -6.74 -34.99
N ASN A 16 24.04 -6.78 -36.23
CA ASN A 16 24.34 -5.80 -37.27
C ASN A 16 23.30 -4.66 -37.37
N GLU A 17 22.09 -4.87 -36.86
CA GLU A 17 20.96 -3.93 -37.02
C GLU A 17 20.60 -3.16 -35.74
N VAL A 18 21.17 -3.52 -34.59
CA VAL A 18 20.73 -3.04 -33.27
C VAL A 18 21.85 -2.31 -32.53
N THR A 19 21.59 -1.08 -32.11
CA THR A 19 22.51 -0.25 -31.31
C THR A 19 22.83 -0.90 -29.97
N GLN A 20 23.94 -0.51 -29.32
CA GLN A 20 24.27 -1.05 -27.98
C GLN A 20 23.20 -0.73 -26.94
N ASP A 21 22.58 0.44 -27.02
CA ASP A 21 21.50 0.85 -26.13
C ASP A 21 20.25 -0.03 -26.31
N GLU A 22 19.90 -0.35 -27.55
CA GLU A 22 18.79 -1.26 -27.83
C GLU A 22 19.09 -2.70 -27.39
N LYS A 23 20.34 -3.18 -27.53
CA LYS A 23 20.77 -4.47 -26.99
C LYS A 23 20.63 -4.51 -25.48
N ASN A 24 21.08 -3.46 -24.78
CA ASN A 24 20.93 -3.34 -23.33
C ASN A 24 19.46 -3.30 -22.91
N ARG A 25 18.61 -2.57 -23.65
CA ARG A 25 17.16 -2.52 -23.42
C ARG A 25 16.50 -3.88 -23.63
N LEU A 26 16.84 -4.59 -24.71
CA LEU A 26 16.30 -5.93 -25.00
C LEU A 26 16.72 -6.94 -23.93
N LEU A 27 17.98 -6.88 -23.48
CA LEU A 27 18.47 -7.72 -22.38
C LEU A 27 17.76 -7.41 -21.07
N ALA A 28 17.55 -6.13 -20.74
CA ALA A 28 16.79 -5.72 -19.57
C ALA A 28 15.35 -6.22 -19.64
N ASN A 29 14.67 -6.05 -20.78
CA ASN A 29 13.30 -6.54 -20.97
C ASN A 29 13.20 -8.06 -20.87
N GLY A 30 14.17 -8.80 -21.44
CA GLY A 30 14.22 -10.25 -21.34
C GLY A 30 14.40 -10.73 -19.91
N LYS A 31 15.30 -10.08 -19.15
CA LYS A 31 15.49 -10.32 -17.71
C LYS A 31 14.22 -10.07 -16.90
N THR A 32 13.51 -8.98 -17.18
CA THR A 32 12.21 -8.67 -16.57
C THR A 32 11.20 -9.77 -16.86
N TYR A 33 11.09 -10.18 -18.12
CA TYR A 33 10.14 -11.20 -18.54
C TYR A 33 10.40 -12.55 -17.85
N ILE A 34 11.65 -13.00 -17.81
CA ILE A 34 12.04 -14.25 -17.13
C ILE A 34 11.70 -14.18 -15.65
N PHE A 35 12.07 -13.08 -14.97
CA PHE A 35 11.75 -12.89 -13.56
C PHE A 35 10.23 -12.96 -13.30
N PHE A 36 9.42 -12.30 -14.12
CA PHE A 36 7.96 -12.35 -13.95
C PHE A 36 7.39 -13.74 -14.21
N GLN A 37 7.92 -14.49 -15.19
CA GLN A 37 7.51 -15.88 -15.42
C GLN A 37 7.81 -16.78 -14.22
N GLU A 38 9.02 -16.65 -13.64
CA GLU A 38 9.40 -17.37 -12.42
C GLU A 38 8.50 -16.98 -11.24
N LEU A 39 8.28 -15.68 -11.04
CA LEU A 39 7.41 -15.17 -9.99
C LEU A 39 5.96 -15.68 -10.15
N MET A 40 5.41 -15.66 -11.36
CA MET A 40 4.06 -16.19 -11.61
C MET A 40 3.98 -17.70 -11.37
N THR A 41 5.05 -18.44 -11.67
CA THR A 41 5.13 -19.88 -11.38
C THR A 41 5.10 -20.15 -9.88
N GLU A 42 5.85 -19.36 -9.10
CA GLU A 42 5.84 -19.46 -7.63
C GLU A 42 4.46 -19.10 -7.07
N ILE A 43 3.85 -18.02 -7.55
CA ILE A 43 2.52 -17.62 -7.11
C ILE A 43 1.47 -18.67 -7.46
N GLN A 44 1.54 -19.27 -8.65
CA GLN A 44 0.66 -20.36 -9.07
C GLN A 44 0.78 -21.57 -8.13
N SER A 45 1.94 -21.81 -7.53
CA SER A 45 2.13 -22.89 -6.54
C SER A 45 1.46 -22.63 -5.19
N LEU A 46 1.08 -21.37 -4.90
CA LEU A 46 0.33 -20.96 -3.71
C LEU A 46 -1.19 -21.04 -3.89
N LEU A 47 -1.64 -21.23 -5.14
CA LEU A 47 -3.04 -21.36 -5.48
C LEU A 47 -3.52 -22.80 -5.27
N ASP A 48 -4.83 -22.97 -5.10
CA ASP A 48 -5.41 -24.32 -5.09
C ASP A 48 -5.15 -25.01 -6.43
N LYS A 49 -5.16 -26.35 -6.46
CA LYS A 49 -4.89 -27.12 -7.69
C LYS A 49 -5.87 -26.83 -8.83
N ASP A 50 -7.06 -26.33 -8.51
CA ASP A 50 -8.12 -25.95 -9.42
C ASP A 50 -8.24 -24.42 -9.63
N GLU A 51 -7.28 -23.66 -9.13
CA GLU A 51 -7.24 -22.19 -9.19
C GLU A 51 -6.05 -21.76 -10.06
N THR A 52 -6.30 -20.94 -11.08
CA THR A 52 -5.26 -20.46 -12.01
C THR A 52 -5.18 -18.95 -12.02
N VAL A 53 -3.98 -18.44 -12.26
CA VAL A 53 -3.75 -17.00 -12.46
C VAL A 53 -4.41 -16.55 -13.77
N GLN A 54 -5.34 -15.61 -13.65
CA GLN A 54 -6.04 -14.97 -14.78
C GLN A 54 -5.31 -13.72 -15.28
N GLY A 55 -4.48 -13.11 -14.43
CA GLY A 55 -3.63 -11.99 -14.82
C GLY A 55 -3.05 -11.24 -13.63
N TYR A 56 -2.36 -10.13 -13.90
CA TYR A 56 -1.73 -9.32 -12.87
C TYR A 56 -1.80 -7.83 -13.20
N LEU A 57 -1.82 -7.00 -12.14
CA LEU A 57 -1.81 -5.55 -12.20
C LEU A 57 -0.63 -5.02 -11.36
N PRO A 58 0.44 -4.52 -11.98
CA PRO A 58 1.51 -3.84 -11.25
C PRO A 58 1.00 -2.47 -10.77
N LEU A 59 1.22 -2.16 -9.50
CA LEU A 59 0.77 -0.91 -8.88
C LEU A 59 1.95 0.06 -8.75
N SER A 60 2.22 0.81 -9.83
CA SER A 60 3.33 1.79 -9.88
C SER A 60 3.05 3.00 -8.99
N THR A 61 4.03 3.48 -8.21
CA THR A 61 3.82 4.64 -7.33
C THR A 61 4.02 6.02 -7.98
N SER A 62 3.81 6.19 -9.29
CA SER A 62 3.92 7.52 -9.94
C SER A 62 2.75 8.47 -9.60
N GLY A 63 2.29 8.46 -8.35
CA GLY A 63 1.12 9.19 -7.83
C GLY A 63 0.37 8.48 -6.69
N ASN A 64 0.85 7.33 -6.22
CA ASN A 64 0.08 6.44 -5.35
C ASN A 64 0.41 6.63 -3.88
N LEU A 65 -0.58 7.10 -3.10
CA LEU A 65 -0.58 7.02 -1.65
C LEU A 65 -1.35 5.76 -1.24
N ALA A 66 -0.70 4.60 -1.27
CA ALA A 66 -1.32 3.43 -0.63
C ALA A 66 -1.07 3.51 0.87
N ILE A 67 -2.15 3.66 1.61
CA ILE A 67 -2.19 3.51 3.06
C ILE A 67 -2.92 2.20 3.29
N SER A 68 -2.17 1.15 3.61
CA SER A 68 -2.78 -0.06 4.18
C SER A 68 -2.88 0.12 5.69
N ASN A 69 -3.79 -0.59 6.34
CA ASN A 69 -3.86 -0.61 7.81
C ASN A 69 -2.57 -1.13 8.49
N GLN A 70 -1.58 -1.63 7.72
CA GLN A 70 -0.27 -2.08 8.19
C GLN A 70 0.88 -1.07 7.97
N GLY A 71 0.58 0.14 7.47
CA GLY A 71 1.56 1.22 7.33
C GLY A 71 1.70 1.77 5.91
N ILE A 72 2.70 2.65 5.73
CA ILE A 72 3.11 3.20 4.43
C ILE A 72 3.71 2.05 3.61
N ALA A 73 2.86 1.38 2.83
CA ALA A 73 3.22 0.24 2.01
C ALA A 73 4.04 0.71 0.79
N GLY A 74 5.37 0.69 0.95
CA GLY A 74 6.30 1.08 -0.11
C GLY A 74 7.78 1.23 0.30
N LEU A 75 8.13 1.03 1.57
CA LEU A 75 9.51 1.12 2.06
C LEU A 75 9.98 -0.22 2.65
N SER A 76 10.04 -1.26 1.83
CA SER A 76 10.58 -2.57 2.24
C SER A 76 12.10 -2.60 2.05
N TYR A 77 12.82 -3.14 3.03
CA TYR A 77 14.27 -3.35 2.95
C TYR A 77 14.57 -4.81 2.57
N ALA A 78 15.29 -5.01 1.47
CA ALA A 78 15.66 -6.34 1.00
C ALA A 78 16.71 -7.01 1.92
N ARG A 79 16.37 -8.16 2.52
CA ARG A 79 17.25 -8.90 3.43
C ARG A 79 17.96 -10.06 2.76
N THR A 80 17.24 -10.83 1.95
CA THR A 80 17.79 -12.00 1.25
C THR A 80 18.59 -11.59 0.01
N GLU A 81 19.50 -12.46 -0.43
CA GLU A 81 20.28 -12.22 -1.64
C GLU A 81 19.40 -12.08 -2.88
N ARG A 82 18.31 -12.86 -2.94
CA ARG A 82 17.34 -12.83 -4.03
C ARG A 82 16.59 -11.50 -4.10
N ALA A 83 16.14 -10.97 -2.96
CA ALA A 83 15.49 -9.66 -2.92
C ALA A 83 16.47 -8.52 -3.24
N LYS A 84 17.73 -8.61 -2.81
CA LYS A 84 18.78 -7.65 -3.16
C LYS A 84 19.06 -7.65 -4.67
N GLN A 85 19.10 -8.81 -5.29
CA GLN A 85 19.24 -8.94 -6.75
C GLN A 85 18.08 -8.26 -7.48
N TYR A 86 16.85 -8.44 -7.01
CA TYR A 86 15.69 -7.72 -7.55
C TYR A 86 15.89 -6.19 -7.47
N VAL A 87 16.29 -5.65 -6.32
CA VAL A 87 16.54 -4.21 -6.14
C VAL A 87 17.62 -3.71 -7.11
N VAL A 88 18.74 -4.42 -7.23
CA VAL A 88 19.85 -4.06 -8.13
C VAL A 88 19.42 -4.10 -9.60
N GLN A 89 18.63 -5.11 -9.97
CA GLN A 89 18.27 -5.39 -11.35
C GLN A 89 17.17 -4.46 -11.87
N PHE A 90 16.20 -4.12 -11.02
CA PHE A 90 15.04 -3.32 -11.42
C PHE A 90 15.17 -1.85 -10.99
N ASN A 91 16.15 -1.52 -10.15
CA ASN A 91 16.50 -0.18 -9.68
C ASN A 91 15.30 0.64 -9.17
N ASP A 92 14.24 -0.07 -8.77
CA ASP A 92 12.92 0.50 -8.56
C ASP A 92 12.27 -0.15 -7.33
N THR A 93 12.38 0.54 -6.20
CA THR A 93 11.64 0.22 -4.97
C THR A 93 10.17 0.67 -5.06
N ARG A 94 9.77 1.34 -6.15
CA ARG A 94 8.51 2.08 -6.34
C ARG A 94 7.48 1.34 -7.20
N SER A 95 7.91 0.34 -7.99
CA SER A 95 7.04 -0.60 -8.72
C SER A 95 7.02 -2.00 -8.10
N ASN A 96 7.25 -2.07 -6.79
CA ASN A 96 7.43 -3.28 -6.01
C ASN A 96 6.10 -3.93 -5.58
N ARG A 97 4.95 -3.55 -6.15
CA ARG A 97 3.63 -3.98 -5.68
C ARG A 97 2.83 -4.57 -6.83
N LEU A 98 2.18 -5.70 -6.55
CA LEU A 98 1.51 -6.48 -7.58
C LEU A 98 0.18 -7.01 -7.03
N PHE A 99 -0.89 -6.80 -7.79
CA PHE A 99 -2.06 -7.66 -7.70
C PHE A 99 -1.94 -8.80 -8.69
N VAL A 100 -2.26 -10.00 -8.24
CA VAL A 100 -2.48 -11.17 -9.10
C VAL A 100 -3.92 -11.60 -8.92
N PHE A 101 -4.63 -11.74 -10.03
CA PHE A 101 -6.04 -12.13 -10.06
C PHE A 101 -6.12 -13.61 -10.40
N SER A 102 -6.88 -14.38 -9.62
CA SER A 102 -7.26 -15.75 -9.94
C SER A 102 -8.76 -15.84 -10.24
N GLU A 103 -9.33 -17.04 -10.39
CA GLU A 103 -10.79 -17.17 -10.47
C GLU A 103 -11.49 -16.94 -9.13
N LYS A 104 -10.77 -17.00 -8.00
CA LYS A 104 -11.36 -17.04 -6.65
C LYS A 104 -10.98 -15.84 -5.76
N ARG A 105 -9.82 -15.22 -5.97
CA ARG A 105 -9.29 -14.17 -5.08
C ARG A 105 -8.30 -13.24 -5.78
N ILE A 106 -8.02 -12.12 -5.11
CA ILE A 106 -6.87 -11.26 -5.43
C ILE A 106 -5.75 -11.62 -4.46
N LEU A 107 -4.56 -11.85 -4.99
CA LEU A 107 -3.34 -11.85 -4.20
C LEU A 107 -2.67 -10.49 -4.31
N PHE A 108 -2.37 -9.87 -3.19
CA PHE A 108 -1.57 -8.66 -3.12
C PHE A 108 -0.23 -8.97 -2.50
N LEU A 109 0.83 -8.59 -3.20
CA LEU A 109 2.18 -8.79 -2.72
C LEU A 109 3.03 -7.56 -2.97
N VAL A 110 3.92 -7.34 -2.02
CA VAL A 110 5.11 -6.51 -2.21
C VAL A 110 6.21 -7.47 -2.64
N ILE A 111 6.76 -7.32 -3.85
CA ILE A 111 7.66 -8.31 -4.46
C ILE A 111 8.88 -8.56 -3.54
N ILE A 112 9.47 -7.53 -2.95
CA ILE A 112 10.59 -7.67 -1.99
C ILE A 112 10.19 -8.53 -0.78
N ASP A 113 9.04 -8.26 -0.15
CA ASP A 113 8.59 -9.00 1.03
C ASP A 113 8.23 -10.45 0.69
N PHE A 114 7.71 -10.66 -0.52
CA PHE A 114 7.44 -11.99 -1.05
C PHE A 114 8.73 -12.77 -1.33
N LEU A 115 9.75 -12.12 -1.91
CA LEU A 115 11.04 -12.74 -2.16
C LEU A 115 11.81 -13.06 -0.88
N ASP A 116 11.66 -12.24 0.16
CA ASP A 116 12.29 -12.45 1.47
C ASP A 116 11.60 -13.55 2.28
N ASP A 117 10.30 -13.39 2.53
CA ASP A 117 9.56 -14.16 3.54
C ASP A 117 8.32 -14.87 2.98
N GLN A 118 8.12 -14.90 1.65
CA GLN A 118 6.90 -15.41 1.01
C GLN A 118 5.63 -14.73 1.55
N THR A 119 5.74 -13.45 1.96
CA THR A 119 4.62 -12.70 2.52
C THR A 119 3.72 -12.16 1.43
N TYR A 120 2.42 -12.42 1.55
CA TYR A 120 1.38 -11.89 0.67
C TYR A 120 0.04 -11.77 1.42
N PHE A 121 -0.86 -10.98 0.87
CA PHE A 121 -2.25 -10.88 1.32
C PHE A 121 -3.16 -11.56 0.33
N SER A 122 -4.13 -12.31 0.83
CA SER A 122 -5.15 -12.98 0.02
C SER A 122 -6.50 -12.35 0.30
N TYR A 123 -7.17 -11.89 -0.75
CA TYR A 123 -8.50 -11.26 -0.67
C TYR A 123 -9.51 -12.11 -1.44
N PRO A 124 -10.21 -13.06 -0.78
CA PRO A 124 -11.27 -13.83 -1.40
C PRO A 124 -12.35 -12.91 -1.98
N TYR A 125 -12.79 -13.17 -3.21
CA TYR A 125 -13.84 -12.35 -3.82
C TYR A 125 -15.13 -12.34 -3.00
N SER A 126 -15.41 -13.45 -2.30
CA SER A 126 -16.57 -13.57 -1.41
C SER A 126 -16.52 -12.66 -0.18
N SER A 127 -15.33 -12.18 0.24
CA SER A 127 -15.22 -11.27 1.39
C SER A 127 -15.14 -9.80 1.02
N ILE A 128 -15.17 -9.47 -0.28
CA ILE A 128 -15.17 -8.10 -0.79
C ILE A 128 -16.63 -7.69 -1.07
N PRO A 129 -17.21 -6.75 -0.31
CA PRO A 129 -18.60 -6.34 -0.50
C PRO A 129 -18.79 -5.45 -1.72
N ALA A 130 -17.83 -4.57 -2.00
CA ALA A 130 -17.82 -3.66 -3.14
C ALA A 130 -16.41 -3.12 -3.38
N PHE A 131 -16.13 -2.76 -4.62
CA PHE A 131 -15.01 -1.86 -4.94
C PHE A 131 -15.50 -0.43 -4.97
N SER A 132 -14.73 0.46 -4.38
CA SER A 132 -14.95 1.90 -4.40
C SER A 132 -13.97 2.50 -5.40
N LEU A 133 -14.49 2.97 -6.53
CA LEU A 133 -13.69 3.48 -7.63
C LEU A 133 -14.16 4.88 -8.02
N LYS A 134 -13.32 5.88 -7.75
CA LYS A 134 -13.63 7.29 -8.00
C LYS A 134 -12.59 7.92 -8.90
N THR A 135 -12.97 8.19 -10.13
CA THR A 135 -12.09 8.86 -11.10
C THR A 135 -12.08 10.38 -10.88
N ARG A 136 -10.91 11.00 -11.05
CA ARG A 136 -10.77 12.45 -11.19
C ARG A 136 -9.98 12.74 -12.47
N LYS A 137 -10.50 13.67 -13.26
CA LYS A 137 -9.82 14.25 -14.42
C LYS A 137 -9.39 15.66 -14.03
N LEU A 138 -8.09 15.93 -14.06
CA LEU A 138 -7.55 17.28 -13.88
C LEU A 138 -7.05 17.73 -15.25
N ASN A 139 -7.60 18.85 -15.74
CA ASN A 139 -7.04 19.53 -16.90
C ASN A 139 -5.77 20.24 -16.43
N ARG A 140 -4.60 19.83 -16.93
CA ARG A 140 -3.36 20.56 -16.70
C ARG A 140 -3.37 21.77 -17.62
N PHE A 141 -3.61 22.96 -17.07
CA PHE A 141 -3.57 24.20 -17.84
C PHE A 141 -2.21 24.88 -17.68
N GLU A 142 -1.47 25.00 -18.77
CA GLU A 142 -0.52 26.12 -18.97
C GLU A 142 -0.64 26.73 -20.39
N LYS A 143 -1.10 26.00 -21.40
CA LYS A 143 -1.38 26.52 -22.76
C LYS A 143 -2.61 25.84 -23.38
N PRO A 144 -3.38 26.52 -24.27
CA PRO A 144 -4.54 25.95 -24.95
C PRO A 144 -4.22 24.77 -25.88
N GLU A 145 -2.94 24.52 -26.14
CA GLU A 145 -2.44 23.55 -27.11
C GLU A 145 -2.00 22.23 -26.45
N ASP A 146 -1.85 22.20 -25.13
CA ASP A 146 -1.35 21.06 -24.35
C ASP A 146 -2.48 20.44 -23.51
N GLU A 147 -3.44 19.74 -24.14
CA GLU A 147 -4.47 18.98 -23.43
C GLU A 147 -3.91 17.66 -22.84
N GLU A 148 -2.99 17.74 -21.86
CA GLU A 148 -2.70 16.58 -21.02
C GLU A 148 -3.73 16.46 -19.88
N ILE A 149 -4.75 15.62 -20.10
CA ILE A 149 -5.71 15.24 -19.06
C ILE A 149 -5.02 14.31 -18.07
N MET A 150 -4.67 14.81 -16.89
CA MET A 150 -4.17 14.00 -15.79
C MET A 150 -5.33 13.18 -15.21
N PHE A 151 -5.27 11.86 -15.37
CA PHE A 151 -6.27 10.91 -14.87
C PHE A 151 -5.73 10.15 -13.67
N TRP A 152 -6.51 10.13 -12.60
CA TRP A 152 -6.26 9.32 -11.41
C TRP A 152 -7.58 8.75 -10.92
N ALA A 153 -7.59 7.48 -10.55
CA ALA A 153 -8.75 6.82 -9.98
C ALA A 153 -8.43 6.35 -8.56
N TYR A 154 -9.12 6.90 -7.57
CA TYR A 154 -9.04 6.37 -6.21
C TYR A 154 -9.73 5.01 -6.19
N PHE A 155 -8.98 3.98 -5.83
CA PHE A 155 -9.42 2.59 -5.78
C PHE A 155 -9.32 2.08 -4.34
N ASP A 156 -10.42 1.57 -3.81
CA ASP A 156 -10.51 1.16 -2.42
C ASP A 156 -11.45 -0.04 -2.27
N PHE A 157 -11.12 -0.95 -1.36
CA PHE A 157 -12.03 -1.99 -0.91
C PHE A 157 -11.67 -2.48 0.48
N GLN A 158 -12.64 -3.16 1.11
CA GLN A 158 -12.41 -3.92 2.32
C GLN A 158 -12.57 -5.41 2.02
N SER A 159 -11.65 -6.23 2.52
CA SER A 159 -11.74 -7.70 2.52
C SER A 159 -11.53 -8.13 3.96
N ASP A 160 -12.57 -8.70 4.56
CA ASP A 160 -12.59 -9.03 5.99
C ASP A 160 -12.24 -7.82 6.88
N SER A 161 -11.14 -7.89 7.64
CA SER A 161 -10.63 -6.78 8.47
C SER A 161 -9.58 -5.92 7.75
N HIS A 162 -9.21 -6.26 6.52
CA HIS A 162 -8.18 -5.55 5.77
C HIS A 162 -8.79 -4.50 4.86
N ILE A 163 -8.27 -3.27 4.95
CA ILE A 163 -8.62 -2.16 4.07
C ILE A 163 -7.46 -1.95 3.10
N PHE A 164 -7.78 -1.99 1.82
CA PHE A 164 -6.87 -1.62 0.76
C PHE A 164 -7.34 -0.31 0.12
N SER A 165 -6.45 0.66 0.03
CA SER A 165 -6.68 1.91 -0.71
C SER A 165 -5.45 2.23 -1.54
N ASP A 166 -5.64 2.58 -2.80
CA ASP A 166 -4.59 3.09 -3.67
C ASP A 166 -5.14 4.06 -4.73
N VAL A 167 -4.26 4.72 -5.47
CA VAL A 167 -4.58 5.48 -6.67
C VAL A 167 -4.17 4.67 -7.89
N LEU A 168 -5.02 4.61 -8.91
CA LEU A 168 -4.73 3.95 -10.17
C LEU A 168 -4.45 5.00 -11.23
N THR A 169 -3.40 4.76 -12.03
CA THR A 169 -3.21 5.50 -13.28
C THR A 169 -4.30 5.12 -14.28
N LYS A 170 -4.40 5.85 -15.40
CA LYS A 170 -5.36 5.52 -16.47
C LYS A 170 -5.19 4.09 -16.98
N LYS A 171 -3.93 3.65 -17.15
CA LYS A 171 -3.59 2.31 -17.63
C LYS A 171 -4.01 1.25 -16.60
N ASP A 172 -3.71 1.48 -15.34
CA ASP A 172 -4.03 0.55 -14.25
C ASP A 172 -5.53 0.42 -14.03
N TYR A 173 -6.25 1.55 -14.11
CA TYR A 173 -7.71 1.60 -14.08
C TYR A 173 -8.31 0.76 -15.20
N GLN A 174 -7.84 0.93 -16.44
CA GLN A 174 -8.35 0.18 -17.59
C GLN A 174 -8.07 -1.32 -17.46
N LEU A 175 -6.89 -1.68 -16.97
CA LEU A 175 -6.51 -3.07 -16.75
C LEU A 175 -7.33 -3.71 -15.62
N PHE A 176 -7.57 -2.99 -14.52
CA PHE A 176 -8.48 -3.44 -13.47
C PHE A 176 -9.90 -3.67 -14.00
N GLN A 177 -10.45 -2.71 -14.77
CA GLN A 177 -11.77 -2.84 -15.41
C GLN A 177 -11.84 -4.08 -16.32
N HIS A 178 -10.79 -4.32 -17.10
CA HIS A 178 -10.69 -5.51 -17.94
C HIS A 178 -10.77 -6.81 -17.13
N PHE A 179 -9.98 -6.94 -16.05
CA PHE A 179 -10.05 -8.13 -15.19
C PHE A 179 -11.39 -8.24 -14.49
N HIS A 180 -11.95 -7.12 -14.01
CA HIS A 180 -13.26 -7.08 -13.39
C HIS A 180 -14.36 -7.62 -14.30
N ASP A 181 -14.34 -7.26 -15.58
CA ASP A 181 -15.39 -7.65 -16.52
C ASP A 181 -15.22 -9.07 -17.08
N THR A 182 -13.98 -9.58 -17.07
CA THR A 182 -13.64 -10.91 -17.62
C THR A 182 -13.69 -12.03 -16.58
N ILE A 183 -13.30 -11.78 -15.33
CA ILE A 183 -13.27 -12.81 -14.29
C ILE A 183 -14.67 -12.96 -13.66
N PRO A 184 -15.34 -14.12 -13.79
CA PRO A 184 -16.76 -14.25 -13.42
C PRO A 184 -17.09 -13.97 -11.95
N ALA A 185 -16.19 -14.34 -11.03
CA ALA A 185 -16.39 -14.10 -9.60
C ALA A 185 -16.13 -12.63 -9.23
N LEU A 186 -15.10 -12.01 -9.82
CA LEU A 186 -14.77 -10.60 -9.62
C LEU A 186 -15.88 -9.69 -10.15
N LYS A 187 -16.44 -10.00 -11.32
CA LYS A 187 -17.56 -9.26 -11.96
C LYS A 187 -18.81 -9.14 -11.08
N LYS A 188 -19.02 -10.08 -10.16
CA LYS A 188 -20.18 -10.07 -9.25
C LYS A 188 -20.04 -9.03 -8.15
N ILE A 189 -18.83 -8.53 -7.90
CA ILE A 189 -18.58 -7.52 -6.88
C ILE A 189 -18.97 -6.16 -7.47
N PRO A 190 -19.89 -5.41 -6.83
CA PRO A 190 -20.31 -4.12 -7.36
C PRO A 190 -19.18 -3.08 -7.29
N ILE A 191 -19.05 -2.27 -8.34
CA ILE A 191 -18.23 -1.06 -8.33
C ILE A 191 -19.12 0.13 -7.98
N THR A 192 -18.70 0.92 -6.99
CA THR A 192 -19.43 2.08 -6.47
C THR A 192 -18.51 3.29 -6.34
N GLU A 193 -19.06 4.50 -6.30
CA GLU A 193 -18.25 5.72 -6.06
C GLU A 193 -18.02 6.01 -4.56
N LYS A 194 -18.80 5.37 -3.68
CA LYS A 194 -18.75 5.59 -2.23
C LYS A 194 -17.93 4.48 -1.58
N ILE A 195 -17.19 4.82 -0.53
CA ILE A 195 -16.46 3.84 0.28
C ILE A 195 -17.47 2.90 0.93
N HIS A 196 -17.28 1.59 0.78
CA HIS A 196 -18.06 0.60 1.52
C HIS A 196 -17.20 -0.05 2.60
N ARG A 197 -17.63 0.06 3.86
CA ARG A 197 -17.06 -0.69 4.99
C ARG A 197 -18.09 -1.58 5.64
N LYS A 198 -17.63 -2.67 6.26
CA LYS A 198 -18.47 -3.58 7.05
C LYS A 198 -18.84 -2.95 8.40
N ASN A 199 -17.91 -2.26 9.05
CA ASN A 199 -18.15 -1.58 10.32
C ASN A 199 -18.26 -0.06 10.13
N PRO A 200 -19.22 0.61 10.78
CA PRO A 200 -19.37 2.06 10.72
C PRO A 200 -18.16 2.80 11.33
N LEU A 201 -17.46 2.19 12.30
CA LEU A 201 -16.26 2.78 12.91
C LEU A 201 -15.07 2.83 11.95
N ASP A 202 -14.99 1.90 10.99
CA ASP A 202 -13.90 1.87 10.00
C ASP A 202 -13.95 3.12 9.10
N TYR A 203 -15.13 3.69 8.87
CA TYR A 203 -15.29 4.97 8.16
C TYR A 203 -14.65 6.15 8.90
N ILE A 204 -14.63 6.11 10.24
CA ILE A 204 -14.07 7.16 11.08
C ILE A 204 -12.54 6.99 11.13
N ILE A 205 -12.08 5.76 11.36
CA ILE A 205 -10.65 5.42 11.48
C ILE A 205 -9.93 5.56 10.13
N SER A 206 -10.58 5.28 8.99
CA SER A 206 -9.95 5.44 7.67
C SER A 206 -9.93 6.88 7.15
N ASN A 207 -10.61 7.83 7.82
CA ASN A 207 -10.67 9.23 7.38
C ASN A 207 -9.44 10.00 7.89
N TRP A 208 -8.41 10.12 7.06
CA TRP A 208 -7.16 10.81 7.41
C TRP A 208 -7.37 12.25 7.91
N HIS A 209 -8.27 13.01 7.28
CA HIS A 209 -8.52 14.40 7.69
C HIS A 209 -9.14 14.47 9.09
N PHE A 210 -10.03 13.51 9.41
CA PHE A 210 -10.61 13.40 10.74
C PHE A 210 -9.56 13.00 11.78
N ASN A 211 -8.75 11.96 11.51
CA ASN A 211 -7.70 11.52 12.43
C ASN A 211 -6.64 12.59 12.68
N TYR A 212 -6.19 13.30 11.64
CA TYR A 212 -5.22 14.38 11.79
C TYR A 212 -5.76 15.52 12.66
N ARG A 213 -7.01 15.94 12.43
CA ARG A 213 -7.68 16.95 13.27
C ARG A 213 -7.88 16.47 14.70
N LEU A 214 -8.27 15.20 14.88
CA LEU A 214 -8.44 14.59 16.20
C LEU A 214 -7.10 14.51 16.94
N MET A 215 -6.02 14.14 16.26
CA MET A 215 -4.67 14.11 16.82
C MET A 215 -4.23 15.50 17.27
N ILE A 216 -4.43 16.54 16.45
CA ILE A 216 -4.16 17.93 16.83
C ILE A 216 -4.99 18.32 18.06
N PHE A 217 -6.28 17.99 18.07
CA PHE A 217 -7.18 18.31 19.18
C PHE A 217 -6.73 17.63 20.48
N VAL A 218 -6.43 16.32 20.44
CA VAL A 218 -5.92 15.58 21.60
C VAL A 218 -4.57 16.12 22.06
N ASN A 219 -3.68 16.46 21.13
CA ASN A 219 -2.37 17.05 21.46
C ASN A 219 -2.54 18.41 22.15
N LEU A 220 -3.39 19.28 21.61
CA LEU A 220 -3.73 20.57 22.23
C LEU A 220 -4.33 20.37 23.63
N LEU A 221 -5.22 19.40 23.81
CA LEU A 221 -5.83 19.10 25.10
C LEU A 221 -4.79 18.60 26.12
N LEU A 222 -3.83 17.77 25.70
CA LEU A 222 -2.71 17.33 26.54
C LEU A 222 -1.77 18.48 26.90
N ILE A 223 -1.49 19.40 25.96
CA ILE A 223 -0.70 20.61 26.25
C ILE A 223 -1.42 21.49 27.28
N LEU A 224 -2.73 21.73 27.10
CA LEU A 224 -3.53 22.49 28.05
C LEU A 224 -3.60 21.82 29.42
N LEU A 225 -3.71 20.49 29.45
CA LEU A 225 -3.65 19.71 30.69
C LEU A 225 -2.28 19.85 31.38
N ALA A 226 -1.19 19.77 30.62
CA ALA A 226 0.16 19.95 31.14
C ALA A 226 0.39 21.37 31.68
N ILE A 227 -0.07 22.40 30.97
CA ILE A 227 -0.05 23.79 31.46
C ILE A 227 -0.87 23.92 32.74
N GLY A 228 -2.08 23.35 32.77
CA GLY A 228 -2.94 23.35 33.95
C GLY A 228 -2.29 22.65 35.15
N LEU A 229 -1.57 21.55 34.93
CA LEU A 229 -0.79 20.87 35.96
C LEU A 229 0.37 21.73 36.46
N VAL A 230 1.13 22.38 35.57
CA VAL A 230 2.22 23.29 35.98
C VAL A 230 1.68 24.48 36.76
N LEU A 231 0.58 25.10 36.31
CA LEU A 231 -0.07 26.22 37.01
C LEU A 231 -0.64 25.79 38.37
N GLY A 232 -1.24 24.60 38.45
CA GLY A 232 -1.76 24.05 39.70
C GLY A 232 -0.67 23.70 40.71
N ILE A 233 0.38 23.00 40.26
CA ILE A 233 1.45 22.49 41.14
C ILE A 233 2.42 23.59 41.56
N VAL A 234 2.90 24.41 40.61
CA VAL A 234 3.96 25.40 40.86
C VAL A 234 3.41 26.70 41.41
N PHE A 235 2.28 27.17 40.87
CA PHE A 235 1.72 28.48 41.18
C PHE A 235 0.48 28.43 42.07
N GLY A 236 -0.08 27.24 42.34
CA GLY A 236 -1.27 27.08 43.17
C GLY A 236 -2.52 27.70 42.55
N ILE A 237 -2.65 27.67 41.21
CA ILE A 237 -3.75 28.30 40.47
C ILE A 237 -4.48 27.21 39.65
N GLY A 238 -5.81 27.20 39.71
CA GLY A 238 -6.66 26.32 38.89
C GLY A 238 -7.05 24.99 39.55
N ILE A 239 -7.67 24.10 38.76
CA ILE A 239 -8.33 22.87 39.22
C ILE A 239 -7.40 21.81 39.83
N PHE A 240 -6.08 21.93 39.64
CA PHE A 240 -5.07 21.01 40.17
C PHE A 240 -4.31 21.58 41.39
N LYS A 241 -4.73 22.73 41.93
CA LYS A 241 -4.07 23.44 43.04
C LYS A 241 -3.81 22.58 44.27
N ASP A 242 -4.75 21.69 44.63
CA ASP A 242 -4.69 20.92 45.87
C ASP A 242 -4.29 19.45 45.66
N TRP A 243 -3.92 19.08 44.43
CA TRP A 243 -3.74 17.68 44.06
C TRP A 243 -2.48 17.04 44.68
N TYR A 244 -1.50 17.86 45.09
CA TYR A 244 -0.26 17.41 45.74
C TYR A 244 -0.18 17.78 47.24
N TYR A 245 -0.89 18.84 47.67
CA TYR A 245 -0.85 19.32 49.06
C TYR A 245 -1.65 18.43 50.03
N ARG A 246 -2.66 17.69 49.56
CA ARG A 246 -3.46 16.81 50.42
C ARG A 246 -2.66 15.63 50.99
N ASP A 247 -1.72 15.08 50.25
CA ASP A 247 -0.96 13.90 50.68
C ASP A 247 0.36 14.24 51.40
N LEU A 248 0.96 15.40 51.10
CA LEU A 248 2.19 15.85 51.78
C LEU A 248 1.94 16.35 53.21
N ILE A 249 0.82 17.02 53.46
CA ILE A 249 0.47 17.51 54.81
C ILE A 249 0.05 16.34 55.71
N GLY A 250 -0.61 15.32 55.17
CA GLY A 250 -0.94 14.09 55.91
C GLY A 250 0.29 13.24 56.30
N PHE A 251 1.39 13.34 55.55
CA PHE A 251 2.63 12.59 55.85
C PHE A 251 3.54 13.29 56.87
N VAL A 252 3.48 14.63 56.96
CA VAL A 252 4.25 15.41 57.94
C VAL A 252 3.61 15.34 59.33
N ASP A 253 2.28 15.27 59.42
CA ASP A 253 1.56 15.29 60.70
C ASP A 253 1.55 13.94 61.44
N GLN A 254 1.89 12.82 60.78
CA GLN A 254 2.03 11.52 61.45
C GLN A 254 3.40 11.28 62.09
N ARG A 255 4.42 12.11 61.78
CA ARG A 255 5.76 11.96 62.38
C ARG A 255 5.96 12.73 63.69
N SER A 256 5.01 13.57 64.10
CA SER A 256 5.06 14.32 65.36
C SER A 256 4.46 13.57 66.56
N PHE A 257 3.89 12.37 66.36
CA PHE A 257 3.19 11.62 67.42
C PHE A 257 3.97 10.45 68.04
N PHE A 258 5.25 10.25 67.68
CA PHE A 258 6.11 9.23 68.30
C PHE A 258 7.49 9.81 68.66
N VAL A 259 7.52 10.67 69.68
CA VAL A 259 8.71 10.81 70.54
C VAL A 259 8.22 10.79 71.99
N ARG A 260 8.69 9.78 72.70
CA ARG A 260 8.52 9.52 74.13
C ARG A 260 9.34 10.52 74.95
#